data_AF-A0A1Y1MVV3-F1
#
_entry.id   AF-A0A1Y1MVV3-F1
#
_cell.length_a   1.000
_cell.length_b   1.000
_cell.length_c   1.000
_cell.angle_alpha   90.00
_cell.angle_beta   90.00
_cell.angle_gamma   90.00
#
_symmetry.space_group_name_H-M   'P 1'
#
loop_
_entity.id
_entity.type
_entity.pdbx_description
1 polymer ?
#
loop_
_entity_poly.entity_id
_entity_poly.type
_entity_poly.pdbx_seq_one_letter_code
_entity_poly.pdbx_strand_id
1 'polypeptide(L)'
;MGKISPPSIGGSLFIMTLIDDYSHYIVAKCLKTKDEAFLEFVRFHKEAENQQKKLLTLQSDNGGEYISNVFEKYLHENGINDRRSAPGCPQQNGLAERQNRVLVEMARCMMLESGVPMNFWAEAIMTSVFIRNRCPSSAIDFKIPYEIWHNKKLKLETANLIKIFGCQAWAMKSKSTKFESKAETCAYWIRRKYEGRL
;
A
#
# COMPACT_ATOMS: atom_id res chain seq x y z
N MET A 1 -0.35 10.55 4.99
CA MET A 1 0.68 11.20 4.14
C MET A 1 0.09 12.45 3.49
N GLY A 2 0.92 13.43 3.12
CA GLY A 2 0.47 14.63 2.41
C GLY A 2 0.03 14.35 0.96
N LYS A 3 -0.51 15.38 0.29
CA LYS A 3 -0.86 15.35 -1.14
C LYS A 3 0.41 15.13 -1.97
N ILE A 4 0.37 14.22 -2.93
CA ILE A 4 1.46 13.91 -3.87
C ILE A 4 1.12 14.54 -5.23
N SER A 5 2.13 15.15 -5.85
CA SER A 5 2.06 15.77 -7.18
C SER A 5 3.22 15.28 -8.04
N PRO A 6 3.01 14.93 -9.33
CA PRO A 6 1.75 14.95 -10.09
C PRO A 6 0.76 13.87 -9.62
N PRO A 7 -0.51 13.88 -10.08
CA PRO A 7 -1.43 12.76 -9.88
C PRO A 7 -0.84 11.45 -10.41
N SER A 8 -1.20 10.32 -9.79
CA SER A 8 -0.78 9.01 -10.31
C SER A 8 -1.45 8.70 -11.65
N ILE A 9 -1.02 7.63 -12.34
CA ILE A 9 -1.68 7.14 -13.56
C ILE A 9 -3.18 6.86 -13.31
N GLY A 10 -3.50 6.31 -12.14
CA GLY A 10 -4.89 6.08 -11.70
C GLY A 10 -5.64 7.34 -11.22
N GLY A 11 -5.00 8.51 -11.27
CA GLY A 11 -5.55 9.78 -10.79
C GLY A 11 -5.56 9.95 -9.27
N SER A 12 -4.83 9.10 -8.53
CA SER A 12 -4.70 9.25 -7.07
C SER A 12 -3.82 10.45 -6.72
N LEU A 13 -4.03 10.99 -5.53
CA LEU A 13 -3.32 12.15 -4.97
C LEU A 13 -2.79 11.87 -3.56
N PHE A 14 -3.27 10.82 -2.90
CA PHE A 14 -2.92 10.49 -1.53
C PHE A 14 -2.69 8.98 -1.39
N ILE A 15 -2.00 8.60 -0.31
CA ILE A 15 -1.93 7.22 0.15
C ILE A 15 -2.33 7.17 1.61
N MET A 16 -3.21 6.21 1.91
CA MET A 16 -3.46 5.73 3.26
C MET A 16 -2.68 4.45 3.50
N THR A 17 -2.01 4.38 4.65
CA THR A 17 -1.25 3.21 5.11
C THR A 17 -1.81 2.73 6.43
N LEU A 18 -2.08 1.44 6.53
CA LEU A 18 -2.49 0.76 7.73
C LEU A 18 -1.43 -0.28 8.05
N ILE A 19 -0.89 -0.25 9.26
CA ILE A 19 0.22 -1.10 9.68
C ILE A 19 -0.24 -1.88 10.90
N ASP A 20 -0.14 -3.20 10.81
CA ASP A 20 -0.40 -4.05 11.95
C ASP A 20 0.80 -4.03 12.90
N ASP A 21 0.57 -3.68 14.16
CA ASP A 21 1.64 -3.51 15.15
C ASP A 21 2.31 -4.85 15.51
N TYR A 22 1.58 -5.96 15.44
CA TYR A 22 2.09 -7.28 15.77
C TYR A 22 2.95 -7.90 14.65
N SER A 23 2.39 -7.98 13.43
CA SER A 23 3.06 -8.62 12.30
C SER A 23 3.92 -7.67 11.48
N HIS A 24 3.81 -6.36 11.71
CA HIS A 24 4.36 -5.31 10.85
C HIS A 24 3.87 -5.39 9.40
N TYR A 25 2.73 -6.06 9.17
CA TYR A 25 2.13 -6.15 7.84
C TYR A 25 1.53 -4.81 7.44
N ILE A 26 1.85 -4.37 6.23
CA ILE A 26 1.49 -3.07 5.70
C ILE A 26 0.40 -3.23 4.64
N VAL A 27 -0.70 -2.52 4.81
CA VAL A 27 -1.71 -2.30 3.77
C VAL A 27 -1.62 -0.86 3.31
N ALA A 28 -1.54 -0.63 2.00
CA ALA A 28 -1.61 0.70 1.41
C ALA A 28 -2.78 0.78 0.44
N LYS A 29 -3.45 1.94 0.44
CA LYS A 29 -4.57 2.28 -0.44
C LYS A 29 -4.30 3.64 -1.06
N CYS A 30 -4.36 3.71 -2.39
CA CYS A 30 -4.22 4.96 -3.14
C CYS A 30 -5.58 5.65 -3.18
N LEU A 31 -5.62 6.93 -2.86
CA LEU A 31 -6.86 7.72 -2.74
C LEU A 31 -6.80 8.93 -3.69
N LYS A 32 -7.92 9.29 -4.29
CA LYS A 32 -8.08 10.50 -5.11
C LYS A 32 -8.39 11.72 -4.24
N THR A 33 -9.16 11.53 -3.18
CA THR A 33 -9.47 12.55 -2.18
C THR A 33 -9.21 12.01 -0.77
N LYS A 34 -9.07 12.89 0.22
CA LYS A 34 -8.90 12.47 1.61
C LYS A 34 -10.14 11.75 2.17
N ASP A 35 -11.33 12.11 1.71
CA ASP A 35 -12.60 11.57 2.22
C ASP A 35 -12.81 10.09 1.86
N GLU A 36 -12.09 9.56 0.85
CA GLU A 36 -12.08 8.14 0.53
C GLU A 36 -11.43 7.28 1.63
N ALA A 37 -10.63 7.87 2.53
CA ALA A 37 -9.91 7.16 3.58
C ALA A 37 -10.84 6.35 4.49
N PHE A 38 -11.98 6.94 4.91
CA PHE A 38 -12.94 6.24 5.75
C PHE A 38 -13.52 5.00 5.06
N LEU A 39 -13.96 5.15 3.81
CA LEU A 39 -14.54 4.02 3.07
C LEU A 39 -13.52 2.91 2.84
N GLU A 40 -12.28 3.26 2.52
CA GLU A 40 -11.20 2.29 2.38
C GLU A 40 -10.82 1.62 3.71
N PHE A 41 -10.91 2.34 4.83
CA PHE A 41 -10.72 1.76 6.16
C PHE A 41 -11.81 0.73 6.48
N VAL A 42 -13.09 1.07 6.23
CA VAL A 42 -14.22 0.13 6.40
C VAL A 42 -14.03 -1.12 5.55
N ARG A 43 -13.58 -0.97 4.30
CA ARG A 43 -13.26 -2.11 3.41
C ARG A 43 -12.15 -2.98 3.99
N PHE A 44 -11.04 -2.35 4.41
CA PHE A 44 -9.94 -3.06 5.05
C PHE A 44 -10.39 -3.81 6.31
N HIS A 45 -11.15 -3.15 7.19
CA HIS A 45 -11.62 -3.77 8.43
C HIS A 45 -12.45 -5.02 8.14
N LYS A 46 -13.40 -4.95 7.20
CA LYS A 46 -14.18 -6.13 6.76
C LYS A 46 -13.31 -7.24 6.16
N GLU A 47 -12.31 -6.89 5.34
CA GLU A 47 -11.35 -7.85 4.78
C GLU A 47 -10.48 -8.52 5.86
N ALA A 48 -10.11 -7.78 6.90
CA ALA A 48 -9.33 -8.28 8.03
C ALA A 48 -10.18 -9.23 8.89
N GLU A 49 -11.41 -8.87 9.23
CA GLU A 49 -12.34 -9.73 9.97
C GLU A 49 -12.63 -11.04 9.23
N ASN A 50 -12.80 -10.99 7.89
CA ASN A 50 -12.93 -12.20 7.07
C ASN A 50 -11.69 -13.11 7.09
N GLN A 51 -10.52 -12.55 7.38
CA GLN A 51 -9.26 -13.28 7.60
C GLN A 51 -9.06 -13.67 9.06
N GLN A 52 -10.11 -13.54 9.89
CA GLN A 52 -10.09 -13.78 11.34
C GLN A 52 -9.04 -12.92 12.06
N LYS A 53 -8.84 -11.69 11.56
CA LYS A 53 -7.97 -10.67 12.16
C LYS A 53 -8.82 -9.63 12.86
N LYS A 54 -8.93 -9.78 14.18
CA LYS A 54 -9.71 -8.87 15.00
C LYS A 54 -8.97 -7.55 15.21
N LEU A 55 -9.55 -6.45 14.76
CA LEU A 55 -9.00 -5.12 15.04
C LEU A 55 -9.46 -4.64 16.41
N LEU A 56 -8.55 -4.57 17.38
CA LEU A 56 -8.88 -4.16 18.76
C LEU A 56 -8.72 -2.66 18.99
N THR A 57 -7.74 -2.06 18.35
CA THR A 57 -7.37 -0.67 18.58
C THR A 57 -6.86 -0.06 17.28
N LEU A 58 -7.33 1.13 16.95
CA LEU A 58 -6.77 1.95 15.90
C LEU A 58 -5.90 3.03 16.55
N GLN A 59 -4.62 3.07 16.20
CA GLN A 59 -3.74 4.19 16.55
C GLN A 59 -3.65 5.13 15.35
N SER A 60 -4.05 6.38 15.53
CA SER A 60 -4.00 7.42 14.48
C SER A 60 -3.28 8.69 14.98
N ASP A 61 -2.90 9.55 14.04
CA ASP A 61 -2.59 10.94 14.34
C ASP A 61 -3.89 11.76 14.43
N ASN A 62 -3.80 13.01 14.86
CA ASN A 62 -4.95 13.93 14.83
C ASN A 62 -5.23 14.46 13.40
N GLY A 63 -5.05 13.64 12.38
CA GLY A 63 -5.39 13.96 11.00
C GLY A 63 -6.91 14.10 10.83
N GLY A 64 -7.35 15.17 10.18
CA GLY A 64 -8.79 15.47 10.00
C GLY A 64 -9.58 14.34 9.33
N GLU A 65 -8.92 13.54 8.48
CA GLU A 65 -9.49 12.33 7.87
C GLU A 65 -9.99 11.27 8.87
N TYR A 66 -9.45 11.24 10.09
CA TYR A 66 -9.78 10.27 11.14
C TYR A 66 -10.68 10.84 12.25
N ILE A 67 -11.02 12.13 12.17
CA ILE A 67 -11.74 12.88 13.23
C ILE A 67 -13.24 13.04 12.92
N SER A 68 -13.74 12.49 11.81
CA SER A 68 -15.17 12.61 11.49
C SER A 68 -16.04 11.83 12.49
N ASN A 69 -17.19 12.41 12.89
CA ASN A 69 -18.19 11.75 13.74
C ASN A 69 -18.63 10.39 13.18
N VAL A 70 -18.62 10.24 11.85
CA VAL A 70 -18.94 8.98 11.16
C VAL A 70 -17.86 7.93 11.43
N PHE A 71 -16.59 8.31 11.43
CA PHE A 71 -15.46 7.44 11.73
C PHE A 71 -15.52 6.98 13.20
N GLU A 72 -15.68 7.92 14.13
CA GLU A 72 -15.79 7.62 15.57
C GLU A 72 -16.96 6.66 15.86
N LYS A 73 -18.14 6.95 15.28
CA LYS A 73 -19.32 6.10 15.41
C LYS A 73 -19.05 4.69 14.89
N TYR A 74 -18.42 4.56 13.73
CA TYR A 74 -18.08 3.26 13.16
C TYR A 74 -17.13 2.47 14.07
N LEU A 75 -16.08 3.10 14.61
CA LEU A 75 -15.15 2.44 15.54
C LEU A 75 -15.88 1.95 16.79
N HIS A 76 -16.69 2.82 17.40
CA HIS A 76 -17.46 2.48 18.60
C HIS A 76 -18.45 1.33 18.36
N GLU A 77 -19.21 1.35 17.26
CA GLU A 77 -20.18 0.29 16.90
C GLU A 77 -19.50 -1.06 16.64
N ASN A 78 -18.25 -1.05 16.17
CA ASN A 78 -17.47 -2.27 15.94
C ASN A 78 -16.58 -2.65 17.14
N GLY A 79 -16.67 -1.94 18.27
CA GLY A 79 -15.89 -2.21 19.47
C GLY A 79 -14.38 -1.99 19.30
N ILE A 80 -13.98 -1.14 18.35
CA ILE A 80 -12.58 -0.77 18.11
C ILE A 80 -12.24 0.43 19.00
N ASN A 81 -11.19 0.31 19.81
CA ASN A 81 -10.71 1.42 20.62
C ASN A 81 -10.00 2.46 19.74
N ASP A 82 -10.42 3.72 19.80
CA ASP A 82 -9.75 4.82 19.11
C ASP A 82 -8.65 5.40 20.00
N ARG A 83 -7.38 5.21 19.60
CA ARG A 83 -6.23 5.84 20.26
C ARG A 83 -5.64 6.90 19.36
N ARG A 84 -5.72 8.14 19.82
CA ARG A 84 -5.13 9.29 19.14
C ARG A 84 -3.82 9.67 19.77
N SER A 85 -2.87 10.05 18.93
CA SER A 85 -1.58 10.59 19.38
C SER A 85 -1.82 11.92 20.09
N ALA A 86 -1.28 12.08 21.30
CA ALA A 86 -1.41 13.33 22.03
C ALA A 86 -0.72 14.47 21.26
N PRO A 87 -1.26 15.71 21.27
CA PRO A 87 -0.58 16.85 20.69
C PRO A 87 0.84 16.98 21.22
N GLY A 88 1.83 17.02 20.33
CA GLY A 88 3.26 17.10 20.71
C GLY A 88 3.94 15.77 21.05
N CYS A 89 3.26 14.62 20.93
CA CYS A 89 3.82 13.28 21.15
C CYS A 89 3.92 12.44 19.85
N PRO A 90 4.68 12.88 18.83
CA PRO A 90 4.81 12.15 17.55
C PRO A 90 5.42 10.75 17.72
N GLN A 91 6.10 10.48 18.83
CA GLN A 91 6.65 9.16 19.15
C GLN A 91 5.58 8.07 19.19
N GLN A 92 4.34 8.41 19.57
CA GLN A 92 3.21 7.47 19.61
C GLN A 92 2.79 6.97 18.22
N ASN A 93 3.04 7.77 17.17
CA ASN A 93 2.82 7.38 15.77
C ASN A 93 4.12 7.01 15.04
N GLY A 94 5.22 6.89 15.79
CA GLY A 94 6.56 6.75 15.21
C GLY A 94 6.74 5.49 14.37
N LEU A 95 5.98 4.42 14.65
CA LEU A 95 6.00 3.23 13.79
C LEU A 95 5.46 3.55 12.40
N ALA A 96 4.28 4.17 12.32
CA ALA A 96 3.65 4.49 11.05
C ALA A 96 4.47 5.50 10.25
N GLU A 97 4.99 6.55 10.91
CA GLU A 97 5.85 7.54 10.27
C GLU A 97 7.13 6.91 9.70
N ARG A 98 7.81 6.04 10.46
CA ARG A 98 9.01 5.35 9.99
C ARG A 98 8.72 4.45 8.80
N GLN A 99 7.65 3.65 8.84
CA GLN A 99 7.28 2.80 7.70
C GLN A 99 6.93 3.64 6.48
N ASN A 100 6.18 4.73 6.64
CA ASN A 100 5.82 5.63 5.55
C ASN A 100 7.05 6.24 4.88
N ARG A 101 8.04 6.67 5.66
CA ARG A 101 9.31 7.17 5.12
C ARG A 101 10.04 6.10 4.31
N VAL A 102 10.16 4.88 4.85
CA VAL A 102 10.81 3.76 4.15
C VAL A 102 10.12 3.44 2.83
N LEU A 103 8.78 3.40 2.79
CA LEU A 103 8.03 3.13 1.57
C LEU A 103 8.24 4.20 0.50
N VAL A 104 8.28 5.47 0.89
CA VAL A 104 8.52 6.59 -0.03
C VAL A 104 9.95 6.59 -0.55
N GLU A 105 10.94 6.30 0.30
CA GLU A 105 12.34 6.19 -0.10
C GLU A 105 12.57 5.03 -1.08
N MET A 106 12.01 3.85 -0.80
CA MET A 106 12.06 2.71 -1.73
C MET A 106 11.41 3.03 -3.07
N ALA A 107 10.22 3.64 -3.07
CA ALA A 107 9.53 4.04 -4.28
C ALA A 107 10.35 5.05 -5.09
N ARG A 108 10.95 6.04 -4.43
CA ARG A 108 11.83 7.02 -5.05
C ARG A 108 13.04 6.35 -5.73
N CYS A 109 13.72 5.44 -5.03
CA CYS A 109 14.87 4.72 -5.60
C CYS A 109 14.47 3.92 -6.84
N MET A 110 13.39 3.15 -6.78
CA MET A 110 12.90 2.36 -7.92
C MET A 110 12.53 3.23 -9.14
N MET A 111 11.93 4.39 -8.90
CA MET A 111 11.57 5.32 -9.98
C MET A 111 12.80 5.98 -10.61
N LEU A 112 13.77 6.39 -9.79
CA LEU A 112 15.02 7.00 -10.27
C LEU A 112 15.83 6.00 -11.10
N GLU A 113 15.92 4.75 -10.67
CA GLU A 113 16.65 3.69 -11.39
C GLU A 113 16.00 3.35 -12.74
N SER A 114 14.67 3.28 -12.78
CA SER A 114 13.93 2.89 -13.98
C SER A 114 13.70 4.04 -14.98
N GLY A 115 13.81 5.29 -14.54
CA GLY A 115 13.52 6.46 -15.38
C GLY A 115 12.04 6.60 -15.77
N VAL A 116 11.13 5.88 -15.10
CA VAL A 116 9.70 6.04 -15.36
C VAL A 116 9.19 7.42 -14.92
N PRO A 117 8.16 7.98 -15.57
CA PRO A 117 7.63 9.28 -15.20
C PRO A 117 7.08 9.31 -13.77
N MET A 118 7.03 10.51 -13.16
CA MET A 118 6.68 10.68 -11.75
C MET A 118 5.25 10.21 -11.42
N ASN A 119 4.33 10.17 -12.39
CA ASN A 119 2.96 9.68 -12.21
C ASN A 119 2.88 8.16 -11.87
N PHE A 120 3.97 7.41 -11.98
CA PHE A 120 4.07 6.01 -11.51
C PHE A 120 4.29 5.89 -9.99
N TRP A 121 4.24 6.99 -9.23
CA TRP A 121 4.54 6.97 -7.80
C TRP A 121 3.62 6.02 -7.00
N ALA A 122 2.36 5.86 -7.42
CA ALA A 122 1.41 4.99 -6.73
C ALA A 122 1.83 3.51 -6.90
N GLU A 123 2.16 3.12 -8.13
CA GLU A 123 2.66 1.80 -8.49
C GLU A 123 3.99 1.49 -7.80
N ALA A 124 4.88 2.49 -7.70
CA ALA A 124 6.15 2.36 -7.00
C ALA A 124 5.97 2.15 -5.49
N ILE A 125 5.04 2.87 -4.84
CA ILE A 125 4.74 2.66 -3.43
C ILE A 125 4.06 1.31 -3.20
N MET A 126 3.12 0.91 -4.06
CA MET A 126 2.49 -0.42 -3.96
C MET A 126 3.52 -1.55 -4.13
N THR A 127 4.50 -1.37 -5.02
CA THR A 127 5.64 -2.30 -5.17
C THR A 127 6.50 -2.32 -3.90
N SER A 128 6.77 -1.16 -3.30
CA SER A 128 7.52 -1.05 -2.04
C SER A 128 6.82 -1.83 -0.92
N VAL A 129 5.51 -1.66 -0.77
CA VAL A 129 4.68 -2.41 0.19
C VAL A 129 4.73 -3.91 -0.07
N PHE A 130 4.63 -4.31 -1.34
CA PHE A 130 4.71 -5.72 -1.72
C PHE A 130 6.04 -6.36 -1.30
N ILE A 131 7.15 -5.66 -1.52
CA ILE A 131 8.50 -6.10 -1.15
C ILE A 131 8.64 -6.13 0.37
N ARG A 132 8.29 -5.04 1.08
CA ARG A 132 8.40 -4.95 2.54
C ARG A 132 7.63 -6.04 3.27
N ASN A 133 6.44 -6.39 2.81
CA ASN A 133 5.65 -7.48 3.40
C ASN A 133 6.29 -8.87 3.20
N ARG A 134 7.22 -9.02 2.26
CA ARG A 134 7.80 -10.31 1.86
C ARG A 134 9.29 -10.45 2.16
N CYS A 135 9.90 -9.39 2.68
CA CYS A 135 11.27 -9.41 3.16
C CYS A 135 11.31 -9.64 4.68
N PRO A 136 12.35 -10.31 5.20
CA PRO A 136 12.65 -10.33 6.62
C PRO A 136 12.72 -8.93 7.22
N SER A 137 12.14 -8.75 8.40
CA SER A 137 12.18 -7.48 9.13
C SER A 137 12.81 -7.67 10.51
N SER A 138 13.82 -6.86 10.82
CA SER A 138 14.50 -6.89 12.13
C SER A 138 13.56 -6.54 13.29
N ALA A 139 12.47 -5.81 13.05
CA ALA A 139 11.47 -5.48 14.07
C ALA A 139 10.68 -6.71 14.57
N ILE A 140 10.73 -7.83 13.85
CA ILE A 140 9.99 -9.07 14.15
C ILE A 140 10.94 -10.29 14.13
N ASP A 141 12.15 -10.13 14.68
CA ASP A 141 13.17 -11.20 14.75
C ASP A 141 13.49 -11.83 13.39
N PHE A 142 13.60 -10.99 12.35
CA PHE A 142 13.84 -11.42 10.96
C PHE A 142 12.76 -12.37 10.40
N LYS A 143 11.57 -12.41 10.99
CA LYS A 143 10.39 -13.04 10.38
C LYS A 143 9.88 -12.19 9.22
N ILE A 144 9.03 -12.80 8.40
CA ILE A 144 8.43 -12.17 7.22
C ILE A 144 7.00 -11.70 7.58
N PRO A 145 6.65 -10.40 7.44
CA PRO A 145 5.33 -9.89 7.82
C PRO A 145 4.15 -10.64 7.19
N TYR A 146 4.27 -10.98 5.90
CA TYR A 146 3.26 -11.75 5.18
C TYR A 146 3.01 -13.13 5.81
N GLU A 147 4.05 -13.80 6.29
CA GLU A 147 3.92 -15.12 6.91
C GLU A 147 3.21 -15.04 8.25
N ILE A 148 3.53 -14.03 9.06
CA ILE A 148 2.88 -13.79 10.36
C ILE A 148 1.41 -13.42 10.15
N TRP A 149 1.14 -12.47 9.25
CA TRP A 149 -0.22 -12.01 8.98
C TRP A 149 -1.10 -13.14 8.45
N HIS A 150 -0.66 -13.88 7.43
CA HIS A 150 -1.49 -14.94 6.84
C HIS A 150 -1.36 -16.30 7.54
N ASN A 151 -0.52 -16.42 8.58
CA ASN A 151 -0.15 -17.68 9.19
C ASN A 151 0.23 -18.76 8.16
N LYS A 152 0.96 -18.37 7.11
CA LYS A 152 1.26 -19.20 5.94
C LYS A 152 2.64 -18.89 5.40
N LYS A 153 3.44 -19.95 5.18
CA LYS A 153 4.77 -19.81 4.57
C LYS A 153 4.70 -19.22 3.17
N LEU A 154 5.63 -18.31 2.90
CA LEU A 154 5.76 -17.67 1.61
C LEU A 154 6.30 -18.70 0.62
N LYS A 155 5.54 -18.95 -0.44
CA LYS A 155 5.97 -19.89 -1.47
C LYS A 155 7.07 -19.28 -2.33
N LEU A 156 8.06 -20.07 -2.69
CA LEU A 156 9.17 -19.68 -3.57
C LEU A 156 8.71 -19.05 -4.89
N GLU A 157 7.58 -19.53 -5.46
CA GLU A 157 6.98 -18.97 -6.68
C GLU A 157 6.65 -17.48 -6.56
N THR A 158 6.43 -16.97 -5.35
CA THR A 158 6.18 -15.55 -5.09
C THR A 158 7.42 -14.69 -5.35
N ALA A 159 8.63 -15.25 -5.23
CA ALA A 159 9.87 -14.54 -5.54
C ALA A 159 9.98 -14.24 -7.03
N ASN A 160 9.40 -15.08 -7.90
CA ASN A 160 9.37 -14.84 -9.34
C ASN A 160 8.57 -13.59 -9.73
N LEU A 161 7.70 -13.11 -8.85
CA LEU A 161 6.96 -11.87 -9.03
C LEU A 161 7.80 -10.62 -8.72
N ILE A 162 8.97 -10.78 -8.08
CA ILE A 162 9.87 -9.66 -7.80
C ILE A 162 10.80 -9.51 -9.01
N LYS A 163 10.45 -8.58 -9.90
CA LYS A 163 11.33 -8.10 -10.98
C LYS A 163 11.71 -6.65 -10.72
N ILE A 164 12.72 -6.17 -11.44
CA ILE A 164 13.13 -4.77 -11.43
C ILE A 164 11.92 -3.91 -11.81
N PHE A 165 11.57 -2.97 -10.93
CA PHE A 165 10.49 -2.04 -11.18
C PHE A 165 10.83 -1.18 -12.40
N GLY A 166 9.85 -0.95 -13.26
CA GLY A 166 9.99 -0.18 -14.47
C GLY A 166 10.78 -0.85 -15.61
N CYS A 167 11.19 -2.11 -15.48
CA CYS A 167 11.91 -2.79 -16.56
C CYS A 167 11.02 -2.95 -17.80
N GLN A 168 11.64 -3.02 -18.98
CA GLN A 168 10.90 -3.15 -20.23
C GLN A 168 10.06 -4.43 -20.25
N ALA A 169 8.79 -4.28 -20.60
CA ALA A 169 7.81 -5.34 -20.77
C ALA A 169 7.03 -5.13 -22.07
N TRP A 170 6.23 -6.14 -22.44
CA TRP A 170 5.39 -6.10 -23.63
C TRP A 170 3.94 -6.43 -23.26
N ALA A 171 3.02 -5.54 -23.59
CA ALA A 171 1.58 -5.74 -23.44
C ALA A 171 0.97 -6.17 -24.77
N MET A 172 0.14 -7.21 -24.77
CA MET A 172 -0.55 -7.66 -25.97
C MET A 172 -1.68 -6.69 -26.35
N LYS A 173 -1.67 -6.22 -27.59
CA LYS A 173 -2.71 -5.33 -28.11
C LYS A 173 -4.00 -6.12 -28.31
N SER A 174 -5.14 -5.54 -27.91
CA SER A 174 -6.45 -6.17 -28.11
C SER A 174 -6.91 -6.21 -29.57
N LYS A 175 -6.33 -5.35 -30.41
CA LYS A 175 -6.58 -5.29 -31.86
C LYS A 175 -5.23 -5.07 -32.54
N SER A 176 -4.94 -5.87 -33.55
CA SER A 176 -3.78 -5.71 -34.43
C SER A 176 -4.16 -6.21 -35.82
N THR A 177 -3.79 -5.48 -36.87
CA THR A 177 -3.93 -5.97 -38.24
C THR A 177 -2.87 -7.04 -38.55
N LYS A 178 -2.96 -7.67 -39.73
CA LYS A 178 -2.18 -8.87 -40.10
C LYS A 178 -0.65 -8.68 -40.03
N PHE A 179 -0.16 -7.45 -40.19
CA PHE A 179 1.27 -7.12 -40.23
C PHE A 179 1.74 -6.15 -39.13
N GLU A 180 0.84 -5.66 -38.28
CA GLU A 180 1.21 -4.79 -37.17
C GLU A 180 1.78 -5.60 -36.00
N SER A 181 2.67 -4.96 -35.21
CA SER A 181 3.10 -5.53 -33.94
C SER A 181 1.90 -5.83 -33.05
N LYS A 182 1.79 -7.09 -32.63
CA LYS A 182 0.77 -7.57 -31.69
C LYS A 182 1.01 -7.13 -30.25
N ALA A 183 2.15 -6.49 -29.98
CA ALA A 183 2.51 -6.01 -28.66
C ALA A 183 3.01 -4.56 -28.68
N GLU A 184 2.83 -3.88 -27.56
CA GLU A 184 3.39 -2.55 -27.29
C GLU A 184 4.34 -2.63 -26.10
N THR A 185 5.39 -1.82 -26.14
CA THR A 185 6.35 -1.71 -25.04
C THR A 185 5.69 -1.00 -23.85
N CYS A 186 5.86 -1.57 -22.67
CA CYS A 186 5.39 -1.02 -21.41
C CYS A 186 6.45 -1.17 -20.32
N ALA A 187 6.20 -0.59 -19.16
CA ALA A 187 7.01 -0.77 -17.97
C ALA A 187 6.44 -1.94 -17.14
N TYR A 188 7.30 -2.73 -16.50
CA TYR A 188 6.87 -3.75 -15.55
C TYR A 188 6.72 -3.15 -14.14
N TRP A 189 5.67 -3.53 -13.43
CA TRP A 189 5.60 -3.35 -11.98
C TRP A 189 4.75 -4.46 -11.36
N ILE A 190 4.88 -4.66 -10.05
CA ILE A 190 4.15 -5.72 -9.36
C ILE A 190 2.68 -5.32 -9.27
N ARG A 191 1.82 -6.03 -10.00
CA ARG A 191 0.37 -5.85 -9.94
C ARG A 191 -0.32 -7.12 -9.47
N ARG A 192 -0.88 -7.08 -8.26
CA ARG A 192 -1.90 -8.06 -7.84
C ARG A 192 -3.17 -7.75 -8.61
N LYS A 193 -3.45 -8.53 -9.67
CA LYS A 193 -4.77 -8.65 -10.34
C LYS A 193 -5.61 -7.37 -10.38
N TYR A 194 -5.24 -6.40 -11.20
CA TYR A 194 -6.24 -5.50 -11.82
C TYR A 194 -5.73 -5.18 -13.21
N GLU A 195 -6.57 -5.39 -14.21
CA GLU A 195 -6.30 -4.98 -15.58
C GLU A 195 -6.52 -3.46 -15.64
N GLY A 196 -5.47 -2.72 -15.92
CA GLY A 196 -5.57 -1.32 -16.29
C GLY A 196 -4.43 -1.09 -17.27
N ARG A 197 -4.79 -0.90 -18.53
CA ARG A 197 -3.85 -0.59 -19.58
C ARG A 197 -3.20 0.77 -19.29
N LEU A 198 -2.00 0.95 -19.81
CA LEU A 198 -1.44 2.29 -20.03
C LEU A 198 -2.40 3.10 -20.92
#